data_AF-A0A1G0B1P7-F1
#
_entry.id   AF-A0A1G0B1P7-F1
#
_cell.length_a   1.000
_cell.length_b   1.000
_cell.length_c   1.000
_cell.angle_alpha   90.00
_cell.angle_beta   90.00
_cell.angle_gamma   90.00
#
_symmetry.space_group_name_H-M   'P 1'
#
loop_
_entity.id
_entity.type
_entity.pdbx_description
1 polymer ?
#
loop_
_entity_poly.entity_id
_entity_poly.type
_entity_poly.pdbx_seq_one_letter_code
_entity_poly.pdbx_strand_id
1 'polypeptide(L)'
;MIFDIAPQIRGYLTPADLLISEGTFHFTTEKNQLLQGGYIFQIQGEGFIFNLSIQNLNLVVQRNETVSVLSLDKIPEKTKLGFFIMWSYSELTLICKYGKKEEEQLKSVVPNSPIAPPNNLLKWTRLNNLIPTKEYESAEAFRTKIHSCLTTINEKIEESGGFYPFWNISYKKGKIVNRQPKNEIEVQPIVQCLLSDQMLASSIEIIPEFKGGIGNLDFLFIGQVNNRGSVYFCAEFKNAHSEKILDGLTKQLPAYIKNKKADYGAYCVLNYFGEWLKPSEKTKNIEFEIKKTRLSMERPFVDTIRVFNFNLAKPISASKI
;
A
#
# COMPACT_ATOMS: atom_id res chain seq x y z
N MET A 1 7.06 -20.79 -16.30
CA MET A 1 6.49 -20.84 -14.94
C MET A 1 5.00 -20.96 -15.10
N ILE A 2 4.39 -21.99 -14.51
CA ILE A 2 2.93 -22.21 -14.54
C ILE A 2 2.41 -21.96 -13.14
N PHE A 3 1.39 -21.12 -13.04
CA PHE A 3 0.66 -20.87 -11.81
C PHE A 3 -0.82 -20.82 -12.14
N ASP A 4 -1.55 -21.87 -11.78
CA ASP A 4 -2.99 -21.93 -12.00
C ASP A 4 -3.71 -22.46 -10.75
N ILE A 5 -4.83 -21.82 -10.44
CA ILE A 5 -5.73 -22.18 -9.36
C ILE A 5 -7.13 -22.16 -9.97
N ALA A 6 -7.81 -23.30 -9.90
CA ALA A 6 -9.15 -23.46 -10.45
C ALA A 6 -10.08 -22.38 -9.89
N PRO A 7 -10.90 -21.69 -10.73
CA PRO A 7 -11.70 -20.55 -10.30
C PRO A 7 -12.56 -20.81 -9.06
N GLN A 8 -13.04 -22.04 -8.89
CA GLN A 8 -13.92 -22.46 -7.80
C GLN A 8 -13.23 -22.43 -6.42
N ILE A 9 -11.90 -22.51 -6.37
CA ILE A 9 -11.15 -22.56 -5.10
C ILE A 9 -10.34 -21.28 -4.82
N ARG A 10 -10.39 -20.26 -5.68
CA ARG A 10 -9.64 -19.00 -5.50
C ARG A 10 -10.03 -18.21 -4.26
N GLY A 11 -11.22 -18.44 -3.70
CA GLY A 11 -11.63 -17.85 -2.42
C GLY A 11 -11.00 -18.52 -1.19
N TYR A 12 -10.38 -19.69 -1.36
CA TYR A 12 -9.83 -20.50 -0.26
C TYR A 12 -8.30 -20.62 -0.30
N LEU A 13 -7.69 -20.33 -1.45
CA LEU A 13 -6.24 -20.44 -1.65
C LEU A 13 -5.73 -19.28 -2.49
N THR A 14 -4.62 -18.70 -2.04
CA THR A 14 -3.80 -17.77 -2.80
C THR A 14 -2.48 -18.44 -3.21
N PRO A 15 -1.76 -17.86 -4.18
CA PRO A 15 -0.43 -18.34 -4.53
C PRO A 15 0.55 -18.42 -3.35
N ALA A 16 0.45 -17.49 -2.39
CA ALA A 16 1.33 -17.46 -1.23
C ALA A 16 1.08 -18.66 -0.30
N ASP A 17 -0.17 -19.08 -0.14
CA ASP A 17 -0.56 -20.20 0.70
C ASP A 17 0.01 -21.53 0.20
N LEU A 18 0.34 -21.65 -1.08
CA LEU A 18 0.90 -22.88 -1.66
C LEU A 18 2.43 -22.90 -1.66
N LEU A 19 3.07 -21.78 -1.28
CA LEU A 19 4.53 -21.65 -1.21
C LEU A 19 5.07 -21.69 0.21
N ILE A 20 4.22 -21.72 1.23
CA ILE A 20 4.65 -21.99 2.59
C ILE A 20 5.06 -23.46 2.75
N SER A 21 6.01 -23.72 3.64
CA SER A 21 6.56 -25.06 3.85
C SER A 21 5.53 -26.08 4.33
N GLU A 22 4.56 -25.61 5.12
CA GLU A 22 3.52 -26.42 5.73
C GLU A 22 2.17 -25.74 5.62
N GLY A 23 1.10 -26.50 5.42
CA GLY A 23 -0.24 -25.93 5.34
C GLY A 23 -1.32 -27.00 5.23
N THR A 24 -2.57 -26.54 5.29
CA THR A 24 -3.75 -27.37 5.17
C THR A 24 -4.75 -26.69 4.25
N PHE A 25 -5.18 -27.41 3.23
CA PHE A 25 -6.26 -27.02 2.35
C PHE A 25 -7.42 -27.98 2.52
N HIS A 26 -8.63 -27.45 2.64
CA HIS A 26 -9.85 -28.26 2.74
C HIS A 26 -10.92 -27.75 1.79
N PHE A 27 -11.69 -28.67 1.24
CA PHE A 27 -12.87 -28.34 0.44
C PHE A 27 -13.87 -29.48 0.48
N THR A 28 -15.13 -29.18 0.17
CA THR A 28 -16.19 -30.18 0.05
C THR A 28 -16.79 -30.16 -1.34
N THR A 29 -17.14 -31.33 -1.87
CA THR A 29 -17.71 -31.50 -3.21
C THR A 29 -18.57 -32.75 -3.26
N GLU A 30 -19.40 -32.91 -4.29
CA GLU A 30 -20.02 -34.20 -4.59
C GLU A 30 -19.11 -35.04 -5.49
N LYS A 31 -19.13 -36.38 -5.37
CA LYS A 31 -18.28 -37.27 -6.17
C LYS A 31 -18.54 -37.15 -7.68
N ASN A 32 -19.78 -36.99 -8.11
CA ASN A 32 -20.17 -36.77 -9.51
C ASN A 32 -19.49 -35.54 -10.14
N GLN A 33 -19.20 -34.48 -9.38
CA GLN A 33 -18.53 -33.26 -9.85
C GLN A 33 -17.05 -33.51 -10.16
N LEU A 34 -16.47 -34.58 -9.61
CA LEU A 34 -15.07 -34.96 -9.81
C LEU A 34 -14.84 -35.76 -11.10
N LEU A 35 -15.91 -36.22 -11.76
CA LEU A 35 -15.82 -37.03 -12.98
C LEU A 35 -15.20 -36.28 -14.16
N GLN A 36 -15.23 -34.95 -14.15
CA GLN A 36 -14.62 -34.11 -15.18
C GLN A 36 -13.09 -34.09 -15.10
N GLY A 37 -12.51 -34.50 -13.97
CA GLY A 37 -11.07 -34.50 -13.74
C GLY A 37 -10.44 -33.11 -13.78
N GLY A 38 -9.11 -33.07 -13.87
CA GLY A 38 -8.34 -31.84 -14.07
C GLY A 38 -7.59 -31.36 -12.83
N TYR A 39 -6.96 -30.20 -12.94
CA TYR A 39 -6.21 -29.58 -11.85
C TYR A 39 -7.11 -28.73 -10.98
N ILE A 40 -7.02 -28.95 -9.66
CA ILE A 40 -7.53 -28.02 -8.66
C ILE A 40 -6.55 -26.85 -8.52
N PHE A 41 -5.25 -27.16 -8.44
CA PHE A 41 -4.19 -26.18 -8.62
C PHE A 41 -2.95 -26.82 -9.24
N GLN A 42 -2.14 -25.99 -9.91
CA GLN A 42 -0.87 -26.38 -10.49
C GLN A 42 0.16 -25.25 -10.34
N ILE A 43 1.27 -25.59 -9.70
CA ILE A 43 2.46 -24.74 -9.59
C ILE A 43 3.62 -25.49 -10.20
N GLN A 44 4.25 -24.90 -11.21
CA GLN A 44 5.44 -25.45 -11.83
C GLN A 44 6.48 -24.36 -12.08
N GLY A 45 7.64 -24.55 -11.46
CA GLY A 45 8.83 -23.72 -11.61
C GLY A 45 10.08 -24.57 -11.81
N GLU A 46 11.21 -23.92 -11.99
CA GLU A 46 12.51 -24.60 -12.14
C GLU A 46 12.82 -25.40 -10.86
N GLY A 47 12.78 -26.74 -10.96
CA GLY A 47 13.02 -27.65 -9.84
C GLY A 47 11.90 -27.73 -8.79
N PHE A 48 10.72 -27.15 -9.04
CA PHE A 48 9.60 -27.19 -8.10
C PHE A 48 8.27 -27.52 -8.77
N ILE A 49 7.59 -28.54 -8.25
CA ILE A 49 6.26 -28.95 -8.68
C ILE A 49 5.38 -29.02 -7.45
N PHE A 50 4.23 -28.36 -7.46
CA PHE A 50 3.19 -28.61 -6.48
C PHE A 50 1.83 -28.56 -7.16
N ASN A 51 1.17 -29.71 -7.24
CA ASN A 51 -0.13 -29.81 -7.90
C ASN A 51 -1.10 -30.67 -7.10
N LEU A 52 -2.37 -30.35 -7.25
CA LEU A 52 -3.49 -31.14 -6.79
C LEU A 52 -4.41 -31.35 -7.98
N SER A 53 -4.69 -32.59 -8.33
CA SER A 53 -5.49 -32.95 -9.49
C SER A 53 -6.39 -34.13 -9.23
N ILE A 54 -7.39 -34.28 -10.08
CA ILE A 54 -8.29 -35.43 -10.11
C ILE A 54 -8.07 -36.17 -11.42
N GLN A 55 -7.69 -37.43 -11.31
CA GLN A 55 -7.35 -38.29 -12.44
C GLN A 55 -8.00 -39.65 -12.25
N ASN A 56 -8.93 -40.02 -13.14
CA ASN A 56 -9.59 -41.33 -13.14
C ASN A 56 -10.12 -41.73 -11.75
N LEU A 57 -10.94 -40.88 -11.11
CA LEU A 57 -11.46 -41.08 -9.74
C LEU A 57 -10.41 -41.12 -8.62
N ASN A 58 -9.16 -40.75 -8.91
CA ASN A 58 -8.14 -40.57 -7.89
C ASN A 58 -7.92 -39.09 -7.60
N LEU A 59 -7.85 -38.75 -6.32
CA LEU A 59 -7.27 -37.49 -5.89
C LEU A 59 -5.75 -37.67 -5.82
N VAL A 60 -5.03 -36.85 -6.57
CA VAL A 60 -3.57 -36.90 -6.67
C VAL A 60 -3.00 -35.57 -6.21
N VAL A 61 -2.17 -35.61 -5.17
CA VAL A 61 -1.32 -34.48 -4.80
C VAL A 61 0.13 -34.85 -5.09
N GLN A 62 0.82 -34.00 -5.83
CA GLN A 62 2.25 -34.13 -6.09
C GLN A 62 2.97 -32.92 -5.52
N ARG A 63 4.00 -33.15 -4.72
CA ARG A 63 4.97 -32.14 -4.35
C ARG A 63 6.36 -32.64 -4.74
N ASN A 64 6.91 -32.07 -5.80
CA ASN A 64 8.17 -32.46 -6.43
C ASN A 64 8.11 -33.94 -6.87
N GLU A 65 9.02 -34.77 -6.37
CA GLU A 65 9.08 -36.20 -6.68
C GLU A 65 8.08 -37.03 -5.85
N THR A 66 7.54 -36.45 -4.77
CA THR A 66 6.58 -37.14 -3.89
C THR A 66 5.17 -37.03 -4.46
N VAL A 67 4.51 -38.17 -4.65
CA VAL A 67 3.12 -38.27 -5.10
C VAL A 67 2.30 -39.04 -4.08
N SER A 68 1.20 -38.46 -3.62
CA SER A 68 0.19 -39.14 -2.81
C SER A 68 -1.09 -39.29 -3.62
N VAL A 69 -1.61 -40.51 -3.66
CA VAL A 69 -2.81 -40.88 -4.42
C VAL A 69 -3.85 -41.43 -3.46
N LEU A 70 -5.10 -41.03 -3.67
CA LEU A 70 -6.24 -41.53 -2.92
C LEU A 70 -7.37 -41.91 -3.91
N SER A 71 -7.64 -43.21 -4.03
CA SER A 71 -8.70 -43.75 -4.90
C SER A 71 -10.07 -43.58 -4.27
N LEU A 72 -11.03 -43.08 -5.06
CA LEU A 72 -12.42 -42.86 -4.65
C LEU A 72 -13.37 -43.96 -5.15
N ASP A 73 -12.85 -45.05 -5.74
CA ASP A 73 -13.64 -46.06 -6.45
C ASP A 73 -14.73 -46.69 -5.58
N LYS A 74 -14.42 -46.90 -4.30
CA LYS A 74 -15.31 -47.57 -3.34
C LYS A 74 -16.43 -46.67 -2.79
N ILE A 75 -16.43 -45.38 -3.11
CA ILE A 75 -17.41 -44.42 -2.59
C ILE A 75 -18.59 -44.29 -3.57
N PRO A 76 -19.86 -44.28 -3.12
CA PRO A 76 -21.00 -44.07 -4.01
C PRO A 76 -20.97 -42.71 -4.74
N GLU A 77 -21.51 -42.65 -5.97
CA GLU A 77 -21.43 -41.44 -6.83
C GLU A 77 -22.15 -40.21 -6.27
N LYS A 78 -23.24 -40.41 -5.52
CA LYS A 78 -24.06 -39.32 -4.95
C LYS A 78 -23.67 -39.02 -3.50
N THR A 79 -22.40 -39.19 -3.16
CA THR A 79 -21.88 -38.92 -1.82
C THR A 79 -21.18 -37.57 -1.76
N LYS A 80 -21.47 -36.80 -0.71
CA LYS A 80 -20.74 -35.58 -0.38
C LYS A 80 -19.40 -35.96 0.25
N LEU A 81 -18.33 -35.43 -0.31
CA LEU A 81 -16.96 -35.66 0.09
C LEU A 81 -16.39 -34.40 0.77
N GLY A 82 -15.61 -34.60 1.81
CA GLY A 82 -14.78 -33.57 2.42
C GLY A 82 -13.31 -33.97 2.32
N PHE A 83 -12.52 -33.17 1.61
CA PHE A 83 -11.10 -33.40 1.43
C PHE A 83 -10.28 -32.53 2.35
N PHE A 84 -9.22 -33.10 2.91
CA PHE A 84 -8.16 -32.40 3.63
C PHE A 84 -6.83 -32.78 2.99
N ILE A 85 -6.10 -31.77 2.54
CA ILE A 85 -4.79 -31.89 1.91
C ILE A 85 -3.83 -31.15 2.83
N MET A 86 -2.92 -31.89 3.44
CA MET A 86 -1.93 -31.34 4.35
C MET A 86 -0.55 -31.62 3.77
N TRP A 87 0.33 -30.62 3.82
CA TRP A 87 1.72 -30.78 3.47
C TRP A 87 2.58 -30.28 4.63
N SER A 88 3.66 -30.96 4.91
CA SER A 88 4.66 -30.57 5.90
C SER A 88 6.08 -30.83 5.39
N TYR A 89 7.07 -30.61 6.25
CA TYR A 89 8.46 -30.98 5.97
C TYR A 89 8.68 -32.50 5.86
N SER A 90 7.81 -33.32 6.45
CA SER A 90 8.01 -34.77 6.56
C SER A 90 6.99 -35.60 5.80
N GLU A 91 5.80 -35.05 5.51
CA GLU A 91 4.71 -35.83 4.90
C GLU A 91 3.81 -35.01 3.97
N LEU A 92 3.21 -35.72 2.99
CA LEU A 92 2.00 -35.29 2.30
C LEU A 92 0.86 -36.19 2.75
N THR A 93 -0.21 -35.58 3.25
CA THR A 93 -1.39 -36.26 3.77
C THR A 93 -2.63 -35.86 2.97
N LEU A 94 -3.32 -36.87 2.45
CA LEU A 94 -4.65 -36.75 1.85
C LEU A 94 -5.65 -37.47 2.73
N ILE A 95 -6.74 -36.80 3.09
CA ILE A 95 -7.89 -37.39 3.79
C ILE A 95 -9.15 -37.08 2.99
N CYS A 96 -9.98 -38.09 2.75
CA CYS A 96 -11.31 -37.94 2.17
C CYS A 96 -12.34 -38.50 3.14
N LYS A 97 -13.16 -37.64 3.73
CA LYS A 97 -14.32 -38.03 4.55
C LYS A 97 -15.56 -38.12 3.68
N TYR A 98 -16.32 -39.21 3.79
CA TYR A 98 -17.55 -39.43 3.02
C TYR A 98 -18.76 -39.80 3.88
N GLY A 99 -18.62 -39.67 5.20
CA GLY A 99 -19.69 -39.89 6.17
C GLY A 99 -19.39 -39.25 7.53
N LYS A 100 -20.12 -39.66 8.57
CA LYS A 100 -20.00 -39.08 9.93
C LYS A 100 -19.14 -39.94 10.86
N LYS A 101 -18.96 -41.23 10.55
CA LYS A 101 -18.15 -42.14 11.36
C LYS A 101 -16.69 -42.03 10.98
N GLU A 102 -15.81 -42.33 11.92
CA GLU A 102 -14.35 -42.32 11.70
C GLU A 102 -13.91 -43.39 10.67
N GLU A 103 -14.69 -44.46 10.54
CA GLU A 103 -14.51 -45.53 9.56
C GLU A 103 -14.86 -45.09 8.12
N GLU A 104 -15.59 -43.98 7.97
CA GLU A 104 -16.04 -43.43 6.69
C GLU A 104 -15.04 -42.37 6.17
N GLN A 105 -13.75 -42.69 6.29
CA GLN A 105 -12.66 -41.88 5.78
C GLN A 105 -11.63 -42.72 5.02
N LEU A 106 -11.13 -42.18 3.93
CA LEU A 106 -9.93 -42.67 3.26
C LEU A 106 -8.76 -41.76 3.65
N LYS A 107 -7.59 -42.34 3.87
CA LYS A 107 -6.38 -41.61 4.23
C LYS A 107 -5.18 -42.17 3.46
N SER A 108 -4.37 -41.27 2.92
CA SER A 108 -3.09 -41.59 2.28
C SER A 108 -2.03 -40.65 2.86
N VAL A 109 -0.95 -41.23 3.37
CA VAL A 109 0.20 -40.48 3.92
C VAL A 109 1.45 -41.02 3.28
N VAL A 110 2.25 -40.13 2.70
CA VAL A 110 3.52 -40.49 2.08
C VAL A 110 4.63 -39.59 2.64
N PRO A 111 5.84 -40.13 2.86
CA PRO A 111 6.99 -39.32 3.24
C PRO A 111 7.27 -38.24 2.19
N ASN A 112 7.51 -37.02 2.65
CA ASN A 112 7.88 -35.88 1.83
C ASN A 112 9.29 -35.43 2.19
N SER A 113 10.10 -35.12 1.19
CA SER A 113 11.40 -34.47 1.43
C SER A 113 11.21 -32.95 1.45
N PRO A 114 11.82 -32.23 2.42
CA PRO A 114 11.68 -30.79 2.52
C PRO A 114 12.43 -30.12 1.37
N ILE A 115 11.70 -29.62 0.38
CA ILE A 115 12.23 -28.83 -0.73
C ILE A 115 11.64 -27.43 -0.61
N ALA A 116 12.51 -26.45 -0.37
CA ALA A 116 12.11 -25.04 -0.33
C ALA A 116 11.64 -24.60 -1.73
N PRO A 117 10.59 -23.76 -1.83
CA PRO A 117 10.24 -23.16 -3.09
C PRO A 117 11.42 -22.33 -3.63
N PRO A 118 11.70 -22.39 -4.95
CA PRO A 118 12.75 -21.61 -5.58
C PRO A 118 12.62 -20.11 -5.30
N ASN A 119 13.76 -19.45 -5.09
CA ASN A 119 13.80 -18.00 -4.78
C ASN A 119 13.17 -17.14 -5.87
N ASN A 120 13.25 -17.54 -7.15
CA ASN A 120 12.59 -16.85 -8.26
C ASN A 120 11.05 -16.92 -8.17
N LEU A 121 10.50 -18.04 -7.67
CA LEU A 121 9.07 -18.23 -7.44
C LEU A 121 8.61 -17.39 -6.25
N LEU A 122 9.36 -17.40 -5.14
CA LEU A 122 9.08 -16.51 -4.00
C LEU A 122 9.16 -15.03 -4.40
N LYS A 123 10.14 -14.66 -5.25
CA LYS A 123 10.27 -13.30 -5.78
C LYS A 123 9.09 -12.94 -6.69
N TRP A 124 8.67 -13.83 -7.58
CA TRP A 124 7.49 -13.63 -8.43
C TRP A 124 6.23 -13.41 -7.59
N THR A 125 5.96 -14.24 -6.59
CA THR A 125 4.77 -14.11 -5.73
C THR A 125 4.80 -12.83 -4.92
N ARG A 126 5.98 -12.44 -4.41
CA ARG A 126 6.17 -11.13 -3.78
C ARG A 126 5.88 -10.00 -4.76
N LEU A 127 6.41 -10.06 -5.99
CA LEU A 127 6.18 -9.02 -7.00
C LEU A 127 4.71 -8.92 -7.46
N ASN A 128 3.95 -10.01 -7.45
CA ASN A 128 2.52 -10.00 -7.79
C ASN A 128 1.62 -9.62 -6.60
N ASN A 129 2.08 -9.82 -5.36
CA ASN A 129 1.39 -9.36 -4.15
C ASN A 129 1.76 -7.93 -3.75
N LEU A 130 2.84 -7.39 -4.32
CA LEU A 130 3.23 -5.99 -4.17
C LEU A 130 2.59 -5.15 -5.27
N ILE A 131 2.28 -3.90 -4.96
CA ILE A 131 1.96 -2.91 -5.99
C ILE A 131 3.15 -2.85 -6.94
N PRO A 132 2.95 -3.00 -8.27
CA PRO A 132 4.03 -3.04 -9.25
C PRO A 132 4.97 -1.86 -9.02
N THR A 133 6.28 -2.11 -8.91
CA THR A 133 7.27 -1.04 -8.80
C THR A 133 7.27 -0.26 -10.11
N LYS A 134 6.61 0.90 -10.10
CA LYS A 134 6.59 1.82 -11.23
C LYS A 134 7.91 2.58 -11.24
N GLU A 135 8.73 2.32 -12.26
CA GLU A 135 9.81 3.23 -12.62
C GLU A 135 9.23 4.37 -13.47
N TYR A 136 9.68 5.59 -13.20
CA TYR A 136 9.28 6.78 -13.93
C TYR A 136 10.19 6.97 -15.14
N GLU A 137 9.60 7.40 -16.27
CA GLU A 137 10.36 7.68 -17.50
C GLU A 137 11.36 8.84 -17.33
N SER A 138 11.08 9.76 -16.41
CA SER A 138 11.93 10.91 -16.11
C SER A 138 11.66 11.46 -14.71
N ALA A 139 12.58 12.28 -14.19
CA ALA A 139 12.37 13.02 -12.95
C ALA A 139 11.20 14.02 -13.05
N GLU A 140 10.91 14.50 -14.25
CA GLU A 140 9.78 15.40 -14.54
C GLU A 140 8.43 14.65 -14.42
N ALA A 141 8.37 13.39 -14.87
CA ALA A 141 7.19 12.54 -14.67
C ALA A 141 6.96 12.23 -13.18
N PHE A 142 8.04 11.96 -12.44
CA PHE A 142 8.00 11.77 -10.98
C PHE A 142 7.49 13.03 -10.26
N ARG A 143 8.06 14.20 -10.60
CA ARG A 143 7.62 15.52 -10.10
C ARG A 143 6.14 15.77 -10.35
N THR A 144 5.70 15.53 -11.59
CA THR A 144 4.30 15.72 -11.98
C THR A 144 3.37 14.83 -11.16
N LYS A 145 3.78 13.59 -10.90
CA LYS A 145 3.00 12.68 -10.08
C LYS A 145 2.88 13.14 -8.62
N ILE A 146 3.98 13.53 -7.98
CA ILE A 146 3.95 14.08 -6.62
C ILE A 146 3.06 15.33 -6.56
N HIS A 147 3.22 16.25 -7.51
CA HIS A 147 2.39 17.44 -7.58
C HIS A 147 0.90 17.12 -7.71
N SER A 148 0.54 16.13 -8.53
CA SER A 148 -0.85 15.69 -8.64
C SER A 148 -1.38 15.20 -7.29
N CYS A 149 -0.62 14.36 -6.58
CA CYS A 149 -1.03 13.83 -5.28
C CYS A 149 -1.18 14.94 -4.22
N LEU A 150 -0.23 15.88 -4.16
CA LEU A 150 -0.32 17.03 -3.27
C LEU A 150 -1.55 17.89 -3.58
N THR A 151 -1.88 18.10 -4.86
CA THR A 151 -3.11 18.84 -5.23
C THR A 151 -4.37 18.18 -4.69
N THR A 152 -4.46 16.84 -4.70
CA THR A 152 -5.66 16.13 -4.21
C THR A 152 -5.93 16.29 -2.71
N ILE A 153 -4.98 16.79 -1.91
CA ILE A 153 -5.19 16.99 -0.47
C ILE A 153 -6.35 17.97 -0.22
N ASN A 154 -6.40 19.09 -0.97
CA ASN A 154 -7.50 20.06 -0.80
C ASN A 154 -8.84 19.45 -1.15
N GLU A 155 -8.91 18.73 -2.28
CA GLU A 155 -10.13 18.05 -2.73
C GLU A 155 -10.63 17.09 -1.64
N LYS A 156 -9.75 16.26 -1.08
CA LYS A 156 -10.09 15.33 0.01
C LYS A 156 -10.60 16.04 1.26
N ILE A 157 -9.97 17.16 1.64
CA ILE A 157 -10.37 17.92 2.83
C ILE A 157 -11.75 18.57 2.61
N GLU A 158 -11.99 19.13 1.43
CA GLU A 158 -13.25 19.77 1.07
C GLU A 158 -14.40 18.75 0.98
N GLU A 159 -14.21 17.65 0.27
CA GLU A 159 -15.23 16.60 0.05
C GLU A 159 -15.64 15.91 1.35
N SER A 160 -14.69 15.65 2.25
CA SER A 160 -14.95 14.96 3.52
C SER A 160 -15.36 15.89 4.66
N GLY A 161 -15.33 17.21 4.45
CA GLY A 161 -15.38 18.17 5.56
C GLY A 161 -14.23 17.98 6.56
N GLY A 162 -13.12 17.41 6.09
CA GLY A 162 -11.99 16.90 6.87
C GLY A 162 -11.05 17.96 7.43
N PHE A 163 -11.52 19.19 7.68
CA PHE A 163 -10.68 20.23 8.30
C PHE A 163 -10.51 20.01 9.81
N TYR A 164 -11.47 19.35 10.49
CA TYR A 164 -11.44 19.12 11.94
C TYR A 164 -10.15 18.49 12.49
N PRO A 165 -9.57 17.43 11.89
CA PRO A 165 -8.32 16.83 12.34
C PRO A 165 -7.15 17.81 12.44
N PHE A 166 -7.17 18.90 11.69
CA PHE A 166 -6.10 19.91 11.66
C PHE A 166 -6.19 20.93 12.81
N TRP A 167 -7.20 20.82 13.69
CA TRP A 167 -7.42 21.72 14.82
C TRP A 167 -7.36 20.99 16.15
N ASN A 168 -6.73 21.62 17.14
CA ASN A 168 -6.83 21.28 18.54
C ASN A 168 -8.12 21.89 19.11
N ILE A 169 -9.13 21.06 19.34
CA ILE A 169 -10.44 21.47 19.85
C ILE A 169 -10.65 20.95 21.27
N SER A 170 -10.94 21.85 22.20
CA SER A 170 -11.24 21.49 23.60
C SER A 170 -12.72 21.65 23.90
N TYR A 171 -13.27 20.72 24.66
CA TYR A 171 -14.69 20.70 25.04
C TYR A 171 -14.86 20.82 26.55
N LYS A 172 -15.89 21.57 26.99
CA LYS A 172 -16.35 21.61 28.37
C LYS A 172 -17.87 21.46 28.39
N LYS A 173 -18.38 20.42 29.07
CA LYS A 173 -19.82 20.08 29.11
C LYS A 173 -20.47 20.03 27.71
N GLY A 174 -19.79 19.39 26.74
CA GLY A 174 -20.27 19.25 25.36
C GLY A 174 -20.17 20.51 24.48
N LYS A 175 -19.69 21.64 25.01
CA LYS A 175 -19.46 22.87 24.22
C LYS A 175 -17.99 23.06 23.92
N ILE A 176 -17.69 23.48 22.69
CA ILE A 176 -16.32 23.86 22.30
C ILE A 176 -15.93 25.13 23.07
N VAL A 177 -14.83 25.07 23.81
CA VAL A 177 -14.29 26.18 24.60
C VAL A 177 -12.98 26.74 24.05
N ASN A 178 -12.24 25.95 23.28
CA ASN A 178 -11.01 26.40 22.64
C ASN A 178 -10.84 25.74 21.27
N ARG A 179 -10.24 26.47 20.35
CA ARG A 179 -9.89 26.02 19.01
C ARG A 179 -8.54 26.64 18.65
N GLN A 180 -7.55 25.81 18.37
CA GLN A 180 -6.24 26.27 17.93
C GLN A 180 -5.80 25.45 16.72
N PRO A 181 -5.18 26.07 15.70
CA PRO A 181 -4.49 25.32 14.65
C PRO A 181 -3.48 24.36 15.28
N LYS A 182 -3.34 23.17 14.70
CA LYS A 182 -2.23 22.28 15.01
C LYS A 182 -0.91 22.91 14.55
N ASN A 183 0.17 22.62 15.28
CA ASN A 183 1.50 22.99 14.79
C ASN A 183 1.90 22.12 13.59
N GLU A 184 2.95 22.53 12.88
CA GLU A 184 3.41 21.86 11.67
C GLU A 184 3.69 20.36 11.88
N ILE A 185 4.34 19.99 12.99
CA ILE A 185 4.71 18.60 13.32
C ILE A 185 3.45 17.74 13.51
N GLU A 186 2.45 18.25 14.23
CA GLU A 186 1.19 17.54 14.47
C GLU A 186 0.37 17.32 13.19
N VAL A 187 0.58 18.14 12.15
CA VAL A 187 -0.12 18.04 10.86
C VAL A 187 0.48 16.95 9.96
N GLN A 188 1.77 16.66 10.09
CA GLN A 188 2.46 15.73 9.20
C GLN A 188 1.83 14.32 9.15
N PRO A 189 1.48 13.66 10.28
CA PRO A 189 0.83 12.34 10.22
C PRO A 189 -0.50 12.36 9.47
N ILE A 190 -1.27 13.46 9.58
CA ILE A 190 -2.56 13.62 8.89
C ILE A 190 -2.31 13.72 7.38
N VAL A 191 -1.35 14.56 6.96
CA VAL A 191 -0.95 14.70 5.56
C VAL A 191 -0.44 13.38 5.00
N GLN A 192 0.38 12.64 5.75
CA GLN A 192 0.89 11.33 5.35
C GLN A 192 -0.25 10.34 5.11
N CYS A 193 -1.23 10.27 6.00
CA CYS A 193 -2.42 9.44 5.83
C CYS A 193 -3.24 9.85 4.59
N LEU A 194 -3.36 11.15 4.30
CA LEU A 194 -4.05 11.62 3.10
C LEU A 194 -3.31 11.26 1.80
N LEU A 195 -1.99 11.05 1.86
CA LEU A 195 -1.16 10.71 0.71
C LEU A 195 -0.88 9.21 0.55
N SER A 196 -1.03 8.41 1.62
CA SER A 196 -0.51 7.03 1.72
C SER A 196 -0.87 6.17 0.53
N ASP A 197 -2.16 6.07 0.21
CA ASP A 197 -2.66 5.12 -0.78
C ASP A 197 -2.22 5.51 -2.18
N GLN A 198 -2.23 6.81 -2.48
CA GLN A 198 -1.81 7.31 -3.79
C GLN A 198 -0.31 7.17 -3.99
N MET A 199 0.49 7.42 -2.95
CA MET A 199 1.95 7.31 -3.01
C MET A 199 2.37 5.86 -3.13
N LEU A 200 1.74 4.98 -2.33
CA LEU A 200 1.93 3.54 -2.40
C LEU A 200 1.55 3.01 -3.80
N ALA A 201 0.37 3.36 -4.32
CA ALA A 201 -0.07 3.00 -5.68
C ALA A 201 0.84 3.53 -6.80
N SER A 202 1.64 4.56 -6.50
CA SER A 202 2.55 5.20 -7.45
C SER A 202 4.01 4.80 -7.24
N SER A 203 4.28 3.83 -6.36
CA SER A 203 5.64 3.41 -5.97
C SER A 203 6.53 4.56 -5.51
N ILE A 204 5.93 5.51 -4.77
CA ILE A 204 6.62 6.62 -4.15
C ILE A 204 6.74 6.32 -2.65
N GLU A 205 7.98 6.23 -2.18
CA GLU A 205 8.25 6.14 -0.74
C GLU A 205 8.17 7.55 -0.13
N ILE A 206 7.55 7.65 1.06
CA ILE A 206 7.45 8.88 1.83
C ILE A 206 8.19 8.69 3.15
N ILE A 207 9.15 9.56 3.45
CA ILE A 207 9.81 9.61 4.76
C ILE A 207 9.45 10.94 5.44
N PRO A 208 8.59 10.93 6.48
CA PRO A 208 8.31 12.11 7.28
C PRO A 208 9.49 12.43 8.22
N GLU A 209 9.60 13.69 8.64
CA GLU A 209 10.66 14.19 9.55
C GLU A 209 12.05 13.66 9.19
N PHE A 210 12.40 13.71 7.91
CA PHE A 210 13.66 13.18 7.43
C PHE A 210 14.82 13.92 8.10
N LYS A 211 15.55 13.22 8.99
CA LYS A 211 16.72 13.76 9.68
C LYS A 211 17.92 13.82 8.74
N GLY A 212 18.34 15.02 8.39
CA GLY A 212 19.55 15.27 7.62
C GLY A 212 20.61 16.03 8.44
N GLY A 213 21.84 16.12 7.90
CA GLY A 213 22.93 16.86 8.54
C GLY A 213 22.71 18.38 8.68
N ILE A 214 21.63 18.93 8.10
CA ILE A 214 21.31 20.37 8.05
C ILE A 214 19.96 20.68 8.75
N GLY A 215 19.30 19.68 9.32
CA GLY A 215 17.98 19.83 9.95
C GLY A 215 17.02 18.70 9.57
N ASN A 216 15.77 18.86 9.99
CA ASN A 216 14.69 17.90 9.71
C ASN A 216 13.83 18.45 8.57
N LEU A 217 13.82 17.74 7.44
CA LEU A 217 12.92 18.02 6.32
C LEU A 217 11.56 17.38 6.62
N ASP A 218 10.47 18.12 6.44
CA ASP A 218 9.13 17.62 6.79
C ASP A 218 8.76 16.36 6.01
N PHE A 219 9.00 16.34 4.69
CA PHE A 219 8.81 15.15 3.86
C PHE A 219 9.89 15.00 2.80
N LEU A 220 10.47 13.80 2.73
CA LEU A 220 11.26 13.34 1.59
C LEU A 220 10.45 12.31 0.80
N PHE A 221 10.24 12.57 -0.48
CA PHE A 221 9.67 11.60 -1.41
C PHE A 221 10.77 10.97 -2.25
N ILE A 222 10.69 9.65 -2.43
CA ILE A 222 11.68 8.87 -3.18
C ILE A 222 10.96 8.05 -4.25
N GLY A 223 11.47 8.10 -5.47
CA GLY A 223 11.01 7.29 -6.59
C GLY A 223 12.18 6.75 -7.41
N GLN A 224 11.91 5.81 -8.30
CA GLN A 224 12.91 5.26 -9.23
C GLN A 224 12.67 5.83 -10.63
N VAL A 225 13.73 6.29 -11.30
CA VAL A 225 13.67 6.75 -12.69
C VAL A 225 14.55 5.87 -13.57
N ASN A 226 14.02 5.48 -14.72
CA ASN A 226 14.69 4.65 -15.71
C ASN A 226 16.10 5.17 -16.00
N ASN A 227 17.11 4.29 -15.93
CA ASN A 227 18.53 4.60 -16.21
C ASN A 227 19.16 5.70 -15.33
N ARG A 228 18.47 6.17 -14.26
CA ARG A 228 18.98 7.16 -13.30
C ARG A 228 19.01 6.63 -11.87
N GLY A 229 18.14 5.68 -11.55
CA GLY A 229 17.97 5.14 -10.20
C GLY A 229 17.13 6.06 -9.33
N SER A 230 17.45 6.12 -8.03
CA SER A 230 16.67 6.88 -7.06
C SER A 230 16.70 8.38 -7.33
N VAL A 231 15.53 9.00 -7.38
CA VAL A 231 15.33 10.45 -7.43
C VAL A 231 14.59 10.93 -6.19
N TYR A 232 14.87 12.17 -5.80
CA TYR A 232 14.38 12.77 -4.56
C TYR A 232 13.53 14.01 -4.85
N PHE A 233 12.51 14.21 -4.04
CA PHE A 233 11.69 15.42 -4.03
C PHE A 233 11.47 15.84 -2.57
N CYS A 234 11.78 17.09 -2.25
CA CYS A 234 11.66 17.62 -0.90
C CYS A 234 10.36 18.41 -0.73
N ALA A 235 9.63 18.22 0.37
CA ALA A 235 8.53 19.12 0.72
C ALA A 235 8.69 19.69 2.13
N GLU A 236 8.45 20.99 2.24
CA GLU A 236 8.52 21.77 3.47
C GLU A 236 7.15 22.38 3.75
N PHE A 237 6.64 22.18 4.95
CA PHE A 237 5.34 22.64 5.42
C PHE A 237 5.49 23.79 6.42
N LYS A 238 4.67 24.82 6.26
CA LYS A 238 4.63 25.96 7.18
C LYS A 238 3.21 26.45 7.38
N ASN A 239 2.89 26.78 8.62
CA ASN A 239 1.65 27.46 8.95
C ASN A 239 1.63 28.86 8.33
N ALA A 240 0.49 29.24 7.73
CA ALA A 240 0.31 30.55 7.10
C ALA A 240 0.50 31.73 8.07
N HIS A 241 0.38 31.48 9.38
CA HIS A 241 0.58 32.44 10.46
C HIS A 241 1.97 32.34 11.13
N SER A 242 2.88 31.52 10.59
CA SER A 242 4.25 31.39 11.10
C SER A 242 5.09 32.63 10.77
N GLU A 243 5.87 33.11 11.73
CA GLU A 243 6.82 34.23 11.51
C GLU A 243 7.95 33.84 10.55
N LYS A 244 8.26 32.54 10.43
CA LYS A 244 9.34 32.00 9.59
C LYS A 244 8.85 31.47 8.25
N ILE A 245 7.66 31.86 7.82
CA ILE A 245 7.06 31.36 6.58
C ILE A 245 7.95 31.67 5.36
N LEU A 246 8.38 32.92 5.17
CA LEU A 246 9.25 33.28 4.05
C LEU A 246 10.65 32.64 4.15
N ASP A 247 11.18 32.47 5.36
CA ASP A 247 12.45 31.78 5.60
C ASP A 247 12.37 30.29 5.23
N GLY A 248 11.22 29.65 5.45
CA GLY A 248 10.98 28.27 5.01
C GLY A 248 11.17 28.11 3.50
N LEU A 249 10.60 29.03 2.72
CA LEU A 249 10.66 29.02 1.26
C LEU A 249 12.05 29.41 0.71
N THR A 250 12.68 30.44 1.29
CA THR A 250 13.90 31.04 0.74
C THR A 250 15.20 30.41 1.25
N LYS A 251 15.17 29.79 2.44
CA LYS A 251 16.38 29.24 3.08
C LYS A 251 16.25 27.75 3.33
N GLN A 252 15.20 27.31 4.03
CA GLN A 252 15.11 25.91 4.51
C GLN A 252 14.95 24.93 3.34
N LEU A 253 13.89 25.07 2.54
CA LEU A 253 13.63 24.16 1.42
C LEU A 253 14.78 24.14 0.38
N PRO A 254 15.33 25.29 -0.08
CA PRO A 254 16.49 25.29 -0.96
C PRO A 254 17.72 24.58 -0.37
N ALA A 255 17.99 24.72 0.92
CA ALA A 255 19.08 24.00 1.59
C ALA A 255 18.86 22.49 1.58
N TYR A 256 17.63 22.02 1.84
CA TYR A 256 17.29 20.61 1.76
C TYR A 256 17.42 20.03 0.35
N ILE A 257 16.92 20.76 -0.66
CA ILE A 257 17.04 20.34 -2.08
C ILE A 257 18.52 20.18 -2.46
N LYS A 258 19.37 21.16 -2.13
CA LYS A 258 20.82 21.08 -2.40
C LYS A 258 21.47 19.90 -1.68
N ASN A 259 21.19 19.74 -0.38
CA ASN A 259 21.78 18.68 0.44
C ASN A 259 21.39 17.27 -0.03
N LYS A 260 20.14 17.09 -0.46
CA LYS A 260 19.64 15.81 -0.94
C LYS A 260 19.92 15.56 -2.41
N LYS A 261 20.50 16.54 -3.11
CA LYS A 261 20.64 16.51 -4.58
C LYS A 261 19.29 16.20 -5.24
N ALA A 262 18.21 16.74 -4.68
CA ALA A 262 16.88 16.65 -5.23
C ALA A 262 16.76 17.60 -6.43
N ASP A 263 15.97 17.21 -7.43
CA ASP A 263 15.73 18.07 -8.60
C ASP A 263 14.65 19.12 -8.33
N TYR A 264 13.69 18.78 -7.46
CA TYR A 264 12.46 19.55 -7.26
C TYR A 264 12.04 19.59 -5.80
N GLY A 265 11.13 20.52 -5.48
CA GLY A 265 10.45 20.50 -4.20
C GLY A 265 9.10 21.20 -4.17
N ALA A 266 8.39 21.01 -3.07
CA ALA A 266 7.12 21.66 -2.76
C ALA A 266 7.24 22.50 -1.50
N TYR A 267 6.79 23.74 -1.57
CA TYR A 267 6.58 24.56 -0.40
C TYR A 267 5.08 24.60 -0.08
N CYS A 268 4.71 24.08 1.07
CA CYS A 268 3.36 23.73 1.45
C CYS A 268 2.86 24.68 2.55
N VAL A 269 1.94 25.57 2.20
CA VAL A 269 1.35 26.54 3.11
C VAL A 269 0.09 25.94 3.74
N LEU A 270 0.04 25.87 5.07
CA LEU A 270 -1.11 25.39 5.84
C LEU A 270 -1.97 26.60 6.24
N ASN A 271 -3.06 26.84 5.51
CA ASN A 271 -3.91 28.01 5.70
C ASN A 271 -5.12 27.70 6.58
N TYR A 272 -5.18 28.33 7.74
CA TYR A 272 -6.26 28.18 8.72
C TYR A 272 -7.24 29.36 8.75
N PHE A 273 -7.02 30.38 7.91
CA PHE A 273 -7.80 31.62 7.94
C PHE A 273 -9.20 31.41 7.38
N GLY A 274 -10.23 31.60 8.22
CA GLY A 274 -11.62 31.42 7.87
C GLY A 274 -12.57 31.83 8.99
N GLU A 275 -13.55 30.99 9.33
CA GLU A 275 -14.53 31.33 10.38
C GLU A 275 -13.89 31.40 11.77
N TRP A 276 -12.99 30.45 12.11
CA TRP A 276 -12.44 30.30 13.46
C TRP A 276 -11.15 31.05 13.72
N LEU A 277 -10.38 31.35 12.69
CA LEU A 277 -9.16 32.16 12.79
C LEU A 277 -9.20 33.25 11.72
N LYS A 278 -9.08 34.50 12.12
CA LYS A 278 -9.01 35.63 11.18
C LYS A 278 -7.54 36.00 10.93
N PRO A 279 -7.19 36.44 9.71
CA PRO A 279 -5.85 36.93 9.44
C PRO A 279 -5.58 38.21 10.25
N SER A 280 -4.36 38.34 10.72
CA SER A 280 -3.82 39.58 11.30
C SER A 280 -3.33 40.51 10.18
N GLU A 281 -3.06 41.78 10.48
CA GLU A 281 -2.46 42.71 9.49
C GLU A 281 -1.16 42.18 8.87
N LYS A 282 -0.35 41.45 9.65
CA LYS A 282 0.89 40.81 9.15
C LYS A 282 0.64 39.66 8.17
N THR A 283 -0.50 38.98 8.28
CA THR A 283 -0.80 37.73 7.54
C THR A 283 -1.87 37.92 6.47
N LYS A 284 -2.55 39.08 6.44
CA LYS A 284 -3.62 39.42 5.51
C LYS A 284 -3.22 39.29 4.03
N ASN A 285 -1.95 39.58 3.72
CA ASN A 285 -1.41 39.53 2.36
C ASN A 285 -0.38 38.41 2.17
N ILE A 286 -0.41 37.37 3.02
CA ILE A 286 0.70 36.41 3.06
C ILE A 286 0.88 35.64 1.74
N GLU A 287 -0.21 35.32 1.05
CA GLU A 287 -0.17 34.66 -0.26
C GLU A 287 0.52 35.52 -1.32
N PHE A 288 0.25 36.83 -1.30
CA PHE A 288 0.92 37.80 -2.18
C PHE A 288 2.41 37.88 -1.88
N GLU A 289 2.79 37.97 -0.61
CA GLU A 289 4.20 38.02 -0.20
C GLU A 289 4.96 36.74 -0.56
N ILE A 290 4.34 35.56 -0.40
CA ILE A 290 4.92 34.28 -0.84
C ILE A 290 5.13 34.28 -2.36
N LYS A 291 4.12 34.69 -3.13
CA LYS A 291 4.22 34.74 -4.60
C LYS A 291 5.31 35.71 -5.05
N LYS A 292 5.35 36.91 -4.47
CA LYS A 292 6.39 37.93 -4.74
C LYS A 292 7.78 37.41 -4.39
N THR A 293 7.93 36.83 -3.20
CA THR A 293 9.20 36.26 -2.72
C THR A 293 9.69 35.15 -3.65
N ARG A 294 8.80 34.23 -4.06
CA ARG A 294 9.12 33.17 -5.01
C ARG A 294 9.66 33.73 -6.33
N LEU A 295 9.01 34.76 -6.88
CA LEU A 295 9.42 35.37 -8.15
C LEU A 295 10.79 36.07 -8.07
N SER A 296 11.21 36.47 -6.86
CA SER A 296 12.55 37.03 -6.62
C SER A 296 13.63 35.98 -6.34
N MET A 297 13.30 34.69 -6.27
CA MET A 297 14.29 33.64 -6.00
C MET A 297 15.22 33.44 -7.20
N GLU A 298 16.48 33.11 -6.90
CA GLU A 298 17.47 32.76 -7.92
C GLU A 298 17.11 31.45 -8.63
N ARG A 299 17.48 31.34 -9.91
CA ARG A 299 17.44 30.07 -10.63
C ARG A 299 18.48 29.10 -10.05
N PRO A 300 18.16 27.79 -9.94
CA PRO A 300 16.98 27.13 -10.51
C PRO A 300 15.73 27.11 -9.59
N PHE A 301 15.79 27.65 -8.37
CA PHE A 301 14.74 27.44 -7.36
C PHE A 301 13.37 27.99 -7.74
N VAL A 302 13.32 29.09 -8.47
CA VAL A 302 12.05 29.65 -8.99
C VAL A 302 11.32 28.67 -9.91
N ASP A 303 12.08 27.85 -10.65
CA ASP A 303 11.59 26.89 -11.65
C ASP A 303 11.33 25.50 -11.03
N THR A 304 12.06 25.14 -9.97
CA THR A 304 12.02 23.79 -9.38
C THR A 304 11.15 23.66 -8.14
N ILE A 305 10.79 24.78 -7.48
CA ILE A 305 9.91 24.79 -6.31
C ILE A 305 8.50 25.23 -6.70
N ARG A 306 7.51 24.37 -6.42
CA ARG A 306 6.08 24.71 -6.52
C ARG A 306 5.52 25.04 -5.13
N VAL A 307 4.71 26.09 -5.06
CA VAL A 307 3.96 26.44 -3.84
C VAL A 307 2.57 25.80 -3.88
N PHE A 308 2.19 25.15 -2.79
CA PHE A 308 0.86 24.62 -2.55
C PHE A 308 0.22 25.35 -1.37
N ASN A 309 -1.07 25.62 -1.46
CA ASN A 309 -1.83 26.24 -0.38
C ASN A 309 -2.94 25.28 0.04
N PHE A 310 -2.85 24.77 1.26
CA PHE A 310 -3.80 23.84 1.83
C PHE A 310 -4.83 24.60 2.65
N ASN A 311 -6.10 24.53 2.24
CA ASN A 311 -7.19 25.18 2.94
C ASN A 311 -7.68 24.30 4.09
N LEU A 312 -7.24 24.63 5.30
CA LEU A 312 -7.56 23.92 6.55
C LEU A 312 -8.53 24.71 7.42
N ALA A 313 -9.07 25.81 6.89
CA ALA A 313 -9.97 26.67 7.60
C ALA A 313 -11.37 26.02 7.71
N LYS A 314 -12.08 26.32 8.80
CA LYS A 314 -13.53 26.09 8.85
C LYS A 314 -14.18 26.95 7.75
N PRO A 315 -14.92 26.34 6.78
CA PRO A 315 -15.66 27.11 5.80
C PRO A 315 -16.71 27.97 6.47
N ILE A 316 -16.93 29.18 5.95
CA ILE A 316 -18.00 30.06 6.42
C ILE A 316 -19.33 29.36 6.16
N SER A 317 -20.12 29.14 7.21
CA SER A 317 -21.43 28.52 7.09
C SER A 317 -22.32 29.32 6.13
N ALA A 318 -23.06 28.65 5.23
CA ALA A 318 -23.91 29.31 4.24
C ALA A 318 -24.95 30.28 4.84
N SER A 319 -25.34 30.07 6.10
CA SER A 319 -26.22 30.98 6.86
C SER A 319 -25.56 32.30 7.30
N LYS A 320 -24.26 32.49 7.04
CA LYS A 320 -23.48 33.67 7.40
C LYS A 320 -22.90 34.42 6.18
N ILE A 321 -23.23 33.94 4.97
CA ILE A 321 -22.94 34.60 3.68
C ILE A 321 -24.14 35.47 3.33
#